data_AF-A0A417R8C7-F1
#
_entry.id   AF-A0A417R8C7-F1
#
_cell.length_a   1.000
_cell.length_b   1.000
_cell.length_c   1.000
_cell.angle_alpha   90.00
_cell.angle_beta   90.00
_cell.angle_gamma   90.00
#
_symmetry.space_group_name_H-M   'P 1'
#
loop_
_entity.id
_entity.type
_entity.pdbx_description
1 polymer ?
#
loop_
_entity_poly.entity_id
_entity_poly.type
_entity_poly.pdbx_seq_one_letter_code
_entity_poly.pdbx_strand_id
1 'polypeptide(L)'
;MQDFKQKMRTLKKPAVFLAIFLCLILILSAFFVNMAKKHPEFVQSRNRPWLNIQNEKKNSIDVLVLGDSESYTTFSPLEIWKQNGIASFVCGQTGQEVEETYYMLRRALRTQEPKVVVFETNSMFQPQNAAEGFSKTIAQTVNYYFPVFLLHSMWQNWLMGPEKQQVYYKGFVVRDIVEPYDGGRYMEKTERREYMSRAVRSYMDKMLAMCREKGISVILYSAPSPNNYNYAKHNTLTDYAEQNGAEYLDFNLMTEELGIDWEKDSLDNGDHLNVLGAEKLSRYFGSYLEEHYDLEDHRKDPEYSSWNEDVQKYQNAEKNAIRKIEVILEYLRKKKQK
;
A
#
# COMPACT_ATOMS: atom_id res chain seq x y z
N MET A 1 16.36 52.34 18.27
CA MET A 1 16.68 51.16 19.10
C MET A 1 15.57 50.77 20.10
N GLN A 2 14.88 51.70 20.77
CA GLN A 2 13.78 51.37 21.71
C GLN A 2 12.54 50.76 21.03
N ASP A 3 12.14 51.28 19.87
CA ASP A 3 10.98 50.78 19.10
C ASP A 3 11.17 49.33 18.59
N PHE A 4 12.40 48.97 18.22
CA PHE A 4 12.79 47.60 17.86
C PHE A 4 12.73 46.64 19.06
N LYS A 5 13.18 47.08 20.25
CA LYS A 5 13.09 46.29 21.49
C LYS A 5 11.65 46.10 21.96
N GLN A 6 10.77 47.07 21.71
CA GLN A 6 9.34 46.99 22.04
C GLN A 6 8.58 46.08 21.06
N LYS A 7 8.82 46.18 19.75
CA LYS A 7 8.33 45.22 18.73
C LYS A 7 8.82 43.79 18.96
N MET A 8 10.08 43.61 19.37
CA MET A 8 10.60 42.30 19.76
C MET A 8 9.90 41.76 21.02
N ARG A 9 9.55 42.60 22.00
CA ARG A 9 8.82 42.18 23.21
C ARG A 9 7.37 41.78 22.89
N THR A 10 6.71 42.43 21.93
CA THR A 10 5.35 42.07 21.49
C THR A 10 5.31 40.80 20.64
N LEU A 11 6.35 40.51 19.84
CA LEU A 11 6.46 39.25 19.07
C LEU A 11 6.89 38.05 19.92
N LYS A 12 7.52 38.26 21.08
CA LYS A 12 7.92 37.18 22.00
C LYS A 12 6.74 36.40 22.58
N LYS A 13 5.65 37.07 22.97
CA LYS A 13 4.50 36.38 23.60
C LYS A 13 3.79 35.41 22.63
N PRO A 14 3.46 35.80 21.38
CA PRO A 14 2.93 34.88 20.38
C PRO A 14 3.91 33.74 20.04
N ALA A 15 5.21 34.03 19.95
CA ALA A 15 6.21 33.01 19.67
C ALA A 15 6.31 31.97 20.80
N VAL A 16 6.31 32.40 22.06
CA VAL A 16 6.28 31.50 23.23
C VAL A 16 4.99 30.68 23.25
N PHE A 17 3.84 31.31 22.99
CA PHE A 17 2.57 30.59 22.89
C PHE A 17 2.61 29.52 21.79
N LEU A 18 3.09 29.86 20.59
CA LEU A 18 3.21 28.93 19.47
C LEU A 18 4.17 27.78 19.80
N ALA A 19 5.30 28.06 20.46
CA ALA A 19 6.24 27.02 20.88
C ALA A 19 5.59 26.06 21.89
N ILE A 20 4.88 26.58 22.90
CA ILE A 20 4.15 25.76 23.87
C ILE A 20 3.08 24.92 23.16
N PHE A 21 2.31 25.53 22.26
CA PHE A 21 1.28 24.84 21.50
C PHE A 21 1.85 23.70 20.65
N LEU A 22 2.96 23.93 19.94
CA LEU A 22 3.65 22.88 19.17
C LEU A 22 4.18 21.77 20.07
N CYS A 23 4.76 22.11 21.24
CA CYS A 23 5.18 21.11 22.21
C CYS A 23 4.01 20.25 22.71
N LEU A 24 2.85 20.86 22.98
CA LEU A 24 1.64 20.12 23.38
C LEU A 24 1.16 19.19 22.27
N ILE A 25 1.15 19.62 21.01
CA ILE A 25 0.79 18.77 19.87
C ILE A 25 1.77 17.60 19.73
N LEU A 26 3.08 17.81 19.96
CA LEU A 26 4.07 16.73 19.90
C LEU A 26 3.87 15.72 21.03
N ILE A 27 3.63 16.17 22.25
CA ILE A 27 3.31 15.30 23.40
C ILE A 27 2.04 14.50 23.11
N LEU A 28 0.99 15.16 22.61
CA LEU A 28 -0.26 14.51 22.26
C LEU A 28 -0.08 13.50 21.11
N SER A 29 0.75 13.83 20.11
CA SER A 29 1.10 12.90 19.04
C SER A 29 1.81 11.67 19.56
N ALA A 30 2.78 11.83 20.45
CA ALA A 30 3.47 10.70 21.09
C ALA A 30 2.50 9.83 21.91
N PHE A 31 1.57 10.45 22.63
CA PHE A 31 0.51 9.76 23.36
C PHE A 31 -0.36 8.92 22.42
N PHE A 32 -0.88 9.49 21.32
CA PHE A 32 -1.70 8.76 20.36
C PHE A 32 -0.94 7.64 19.65
N VAL A 33 0.32 7.84 19.28
CA VAL A 33 1.15 6.77 18.69
C VAL A 33 1.34 5.62 19.69
N ASN A 34 1.63 5.93 20.96
CA ASN A 34 1.76 4.91 21.99
C ASN A 34 0.42 4.20 22.27
N MET A 35 -0.70 4.94 22.26
CA MET A 35 -2.04 4.36 22.37
C MET A 35 -2.32 3.42 21.20
N ALA A 36 -2.01 3.82 19.97
CA ALA A 36 -2.19 3.00 18.77
C ALA A 36 -1.42 1.68 18.84
N LYS A 37 -0.20 1.71 19.38
CA LYS A 37 0.62 0.49 19.56
C LYS A 37 0.06 -0.45 20.62
N LYS A 38 -0.49 0.08 21.73
CA LYS A 38 -1.04 -0.72 22.84
C LYS A 38 -2.46 -1.23 22.57
N HIS A 39 -3.25 -0.44 21.86
CA HIS A 39 -4.66 -0.70 21.56
C HIS A 39 -4.90 -0.59 20.05
N PRO A 40 -4.28 -1.49 19.26
CA PRO A 40 -4.39 -1.44 17.81
C PRO A 40 -5.86 -1.60 17.36
N GLU A 41 -6.72 -2.28 18.13
CA GLU A 41 -8.17 -2.42 17.92
C GLU A 41 -8.93 -1.10 17.73
N PHE A 42 -8.44 0.01 18.27
CA PHE A 42 -9.08 1.32 18.12
C PHE A 42 -8.58 2.11 16.91
N VAL A 43 -7.54 1.65 16.23
CA VAL A 43 -7.04 2.27 15.00
C VAL A 43 -7.98 1.95 13.84
N GLN A 44 -8.32 2.97 13.06
CA GLN A 44 -9.12 2.83 11.84
C GLN A 44 -8.46 1.82 10.90
N SER A 45 -9.27 0.98 10.27
CA SER A 45 -8.84 -0.07 9.34
C SER A 45 -7.91 0.49 8.27
N ARG A 46 -8.21 1.69 7.73
CA ARG A 46 -7.35 2.38 6.75
C ARG A 46 -5.95 2.66 7.27
N ASN A 47 -5.79 2.99 8.56
CA ASN A 47 -4.50 3.37 9.16
C ASN A 47 -3.74 2.18 9.76
N ARG A 48 -4.27 0.95 9.65
CA ARG A 48 -3.59 -0.26 10.15
C ARG A 48 -2.27 -0.55 9.46
N PRO A 49 -2.13 -0.48 8.13
CA PRO A 49 -0.85 -0.72 7.45
C PRO A 49 0.25 0.22 7.95
N TRP A 50 -0.10 1.49 8.18
CA TRP A 50 0.80 2.49 8.77
C TRP A 50 1.30 2.09 10.17
N LEU A 51 0.42 1.54 11.01
CA LEU A 51 0.80 1.08 12.35
C LEU A 51 1.59 -0.23 12.29
N ASN A 52 1.13 -1.19 11.49
CA ASN A 52 1.65 -2.54 11.44
C ASN A 52 3.12 -2.57 11.00
N ILE A 53 3.50 -1.82 9.96
CA ILE A 53 4.91 -1.75 9.51
C ILE A 53 5.86 -1.19 10.58
N GLN A 54 5.36 -0.33 11.47
CA GLN A 54 6.14 0.21 12.59
C GLN A 54 6.22 -0.74 13.80
N ASN A 55 5.40 -1.78 13.82
CA ASN A 55 5.40 -2.81 14.84
C ASN A 55 6.14 -4.07 14.39
N GLU A 56 6.48 -4.19 13.10
CA GLU A 56 7.43 -5.19 12.62
C GLU A 56 8.80 -4.99 13.27
N LYS A 57 9.54 -6.10 13.41
CA LYS A 57 10.89 -6.07 13.94
C LYS A 57 11.76 -5.17 13.05
N LYS A 58 12.72 -4.48 13.67
CA LYS A 58 13.62 -3.59 12.92
C LYS A 58 14.40 -4.39 11.88
N ASN A 59 14.47 -3.90 10.65
CA ASN A 59 15.20 -4.49 9.53
C ASN A 59 14.81 -5.97 9.30
N SER A 60 13.52 -6.29 9.32
CA SER A 60 13.01 -7.65 9.09
C SER A 60 12.17 -7.78 7.82
N ILE A 61 12.12 -6.74 6.99
CA ILE A 61 11.35 -6.71 5.75
C ILE A 61 12.32 -6.49 4.58
N ASP A 62 12.40 -7.45 3.67
CA ASP A 62 13.25 -7.43 2.47
C ASP A 62 12.59 -6.66 1.33
N VAL A 63 11.27 -6.82 1.19
CA VAL A 63 10.48 -6.23 0.10
C VAL A 63 9.32 -5.43 0.67
N LEU A 64 9.28 -4.13 0.37
CA LEU A 64 8.20 -3.24 0.78
C LEU A 64 7.31 -2.92 -0.42
N VAL A 65 6.02 -3.24 -0.32
CA VAL A 65 5.03 -2.91 -1.36
C VAL A 65 4.21 -1.72 -0.91
N LEU A 66 4.03 -0.74 -1.80
CA LEU A 66 3.37 0.52 -1.55
C LEU A 66 2.32 0.77 -2.64
N GLY A 67 1.13 1.22 -2.28
CA GLY A 67 0.06 1.44 -3.23
C GLY A 67 -1.27 1.71 -2.55
N ASP A 68 -2.36 1.59 -3.30
CA ASP A 68 -3.70 1.71 -2.77
C ASP A 68 -4.34 0.32 -2.54
N SER A 69 -5.65 0.21 -2.81
CA SER A 69 -6.37 -1.05 -2.71
C SER A 69 -5.86 -2.13 -3.64
N GLU A 70 -5.37 -1.76 -4.82
CA GLU A 70 -4.77 -2.70 -5.76
C GLU A 70 -3.60 -3.46 -5.12
N SER A 71 -2.81 -2.80 -4.27
CA SER A 71 -1.66 -3.44 -3.64
C SER A 71 -2.04 -4.50 -2.60
N TYR A 72 -2.99 -4.22 -1.69
CA TYR A 72 -3.36 -5.17 -0.64
C TYR A 72 -4.34 -6.25 -1.09
N THR A 73 -4.88 -6.17 -2.31
CA THR A 73 -5.72 -7.20 -2.93
C THR A 73 -4.96 -8.08 -3.92
N THR A 74 -3.81 -7.65 -4.45
CA THR A 74 -3.05 -8.43 -5.45
C THR A 74 -1.79 -9.11 -4.92
N PHE A 75 -1.15 -8.54 -3.89
CA PHE A 75 0.13 -9.02 -3.40
C PHE A 75 0.00 -9.67 -2.02
N SER A 76 0.22 -10.99 -1.92
CA SER A 76 0.17 -11.75 -0.67
C SER A 76 1.59 -12.09 -0.17
N PRO A 77 2.10 -11.38 0.87
CA PRO A 77 3.41 -11.67 1.42
C PRO A 77 3.55 -13.08 1.98
N LEU A 78 2.47 -13.65 2.53
CA LEU A 78 2.53 -14.97 3.15
C LEU A 78 2.50 -16.10 2.11
N GLU A 79 1.98 -15.86 0.91
CA GLU A 79 2.15 -16.81 -0.21
C GLU A 79 3.59 -16.76 -0.73
N ILE A 80 4.17 -15.57 -0.89
CA ILE A 80 5.59 -15.40 -1.28
C ILE A 80 6.53 -16.00 -0.21
N TRP A 81 6.27 -15.74 1.07
CA TRP A 81 7.03 -16.34 2.17
C TRP A 81 6.98 -17.87 2.11
N LYS A 82 5.79 -18.45 1.95
CA LYS A 82 5.59 -19.90 1.90
C LYS A 82 6.37 -20.53 0.74
N GLN A 83 6.42 -19.88 -0.42
CA GLN A 83 7.10 -20.39 -1.61
C GLN A 83 8.62 -20.13 -1.58
N ASN A 84 9.04 -18.88 -1.37
CA ASN A 84 10.41 -18.41 -1.59
C ASN A 84 11.12 -17.98 -0.30
N GLY A 85 10.40 -17.82 0.81
CA GLY A 85 10.98 -17.40 2.10
C GLY A 85 11.38 -15.94 2.21
N ILE A 86 10.90 -15.11 1.28
CA ILE A 86 11.16 -13.68 1.22
C ILE A 86 10.23 -12.95 2.19
N ALA A 87 10.77 -12.14 3.11
CA ALA A 87 9.98 -11.36 4.04
C ALA A 87 9.49 -10.07 3.37
N SER A 88 8.21 -10.03 3.01
CA SER A 88 7.60 -8.88 2.33
C SER A 88 6.47 -8.25 3.14
N PHE A 89 6.20 -6.96 2.93
CA PHE A 89 5.12 -6.28 3.64
C PHE A 89 4.38 -5.29 2.72
N VAL A 90 3.06 -5.33 2.74
CA VAL A 90 2.20 -4.41 1.98
C VAL A 90 1.77 -3.23 2.85
N CYS A 91 2.21 -2.04 2.48
CA CYS A 91 1.86 -0.78 3.13
C CYS A 91 0.72 -0.04 2.42
N GLY A 92 -0.13 -0.75 1.69
CA GLY A 92 -1.24 -0.15 0.94
C GLY A 92 -2.44 0.21 1.78
N GLN A 93 -3.13 1.31 1.43
CA GLN A 93 -4.33 1.80 2.10
C GLN A 93 -5.46 2.07 1.09
N THR A 94 -6.72 2.01 1.52
CA THR A 94 -7.85 2.27 0.62
C THR A 94 -7.76 3.68 0.04
N GLY A 95 -7.74 3.78 -1.29
CA GLY A 95 -7.60 5.04 -2.02
C GLY A 95 -6.35 5.82 -1.60
N GLN A 96 -5.23 5.13 -1.38
CA GLN A 96 -3.97 5.77 -1.03
C GLN A 96 -3.51 6.68 -2.18
N GLU A 97 -3.23 7.93 -1.84
CA GLU A 97 -2.75 8.90 -2.82
C GLU A 97 -1.22 8.90 -2.88
N VAL A 98 -0.63 9.48 -3.93
CA VAL A 98 0.83 9.44 -4.15
C VAL A 98 1.61 10.18 -3.05
N GLU A 99 1.06 11.26 -2.50
CA GLU A 99 1.62 11.98 -1.37
C GLU A 99 1.60 11.15 -0.08
N GLU A 100 0.52 10.39 0.15
CA GLU A 100 0.43 9.46 1.28
C GLU A 100 1.47 8.36 1.14
N THR A 101 1.61 7.82 -0.08
CA THR A 101 2.61 6.81 -0.44
C THR A 101 4.03 7.30 -0.14
N TYR A 102 4.34 8.55 -0.48
CA TYR A 102 5.63 9.18 -0.14
C TYR A 102 5.88 9.21 1.38
N TYR A 103 4.89 9.64 2.18
CA TYR A 103 5.06 9.67 3.63
C TYR A 103 5.01 8.29 4.29
N MET A 104 4.33 7.33 3.68
CA MET A 104 4.36 5.92 4.08
C MET A 104 5.74 5.33 3.89
N LEU A 105 6.37 5.51 2.72
CA LEU A 105 7.75 5.12 2.46
C LEU A 105 8.70 5.75 3.48
N ARG A 106 8.61 7.08 3.67
CA ARG A 106 9.44 7.78 4.68
C ARG A 106 9.24 7.26 6.10
N ARG A 107 8.06 6.72 6.42
CA ARG A 107 7.79 6.15 7.73
C ARG A 107 8.38 4.75 7.83
N ALA A 108 8.14 3.89 6.85
CA ALA A 108 8.65 2.52 6.81
C ALA A 108 10.19 2.51 6.88
N LEU A 109 10.86 3.39 6.11
CA LEU A 109 12.32 3.51 6.07
C LEU A 109 12.96 4.06 7.36
N ARG A 110 12.19 4.35 8.41
CA ARG A 110 12.73 4.68 9.74
C ARG A 110 13.09 3.44 10.55
N THR A 111 12.45 2.31 10.25
CA THR A 111 12.59 1.05 10.99
C THR A 111 12.95 -0.13 10.10
N GLN A 112 12.81 0.03 8.78
CA GLN A 112 13.11 -1.00 7.80
C GLN A 112 14.17 -0.51 6.81
N GLU A 113 14.98 -1.45 6.33
CA GLU A 113 15.99 -1.26 5.28
C GLU A 113 15.75 -2.33 4.20
N PRO A 114 14.64 -2.25 3.44
CA PRO A 114 14.31 -3.23 2.42
C PRO A 114 15.33 -3.19 1.28
N LYS A 115 15.58 -4.36 0.66
CA LYS A 115 16.39 -4.50 -0.55
C LYS A 115 15.63 -4.02 -1.79
N VAL A 116 14.31 -4.21 -1.80
CA VAL A 116 13.42 -3.83 -2.91
C VAL A 116 12.20 -3.05 -2.39
N VAL A 117 11.86 -1.96 -3.08
CA VAL A 117 10.58 -1.26 -2.91
C VAL A 117 9.77 -1.38 -4.19
N VAL A 118 8.52 -1.79 -4.03
CA VAL A 118 7.57 -2.05 -5.12
C VAL A 118 6.44 -1.02 -5.03
N PHE A 119 6.22 -0.25 -6.09
CA PHE A 119 5.13 0.73 -6.16
C PHE A 119 4.03 0.24 -7.11
N GLU A 120 2.83 0.05 -6.57
CA GLU A 120 1.63 -0.15 -7.35
C GLU A 120 1.24 1.20 -8.01
N THR A 121 0.98 1.17 -9.30
CA THR A 121 0.94 2.37 -10.15
C THR A 121 -0.42 3.06 -10.26
N ASN A 122 -1.50 2.54 -9.67
CA ASN A 122 -2.85 3.06 -9.88
C ASN A 122 -2.97 4.50 -9.39
N SER A 123 -2.39 4.76 -8.21
CA SER A 123 -2.32 6.08 -7.60
C SER A 123 -1.64 7.15 -8.48
N MET A 124 -0.87 6.75 -9.51
CA MET A 124 -0.20 7.68 -10.41
C MET A 124 -1.15 8.37 -11.41
N PHE A 125 -2.36 7.86 -11.57
CA PHE A 125 -3.37 8.42 -12.49
C PHE A 125 -4.59 9.01 -11.79
N GLN A 126 -4.55 9.15 -10.46
CA GLN A 126 -5.62 9.81 -9.73
C GLN A 126 -5.68 11.30 -10.11
N PRO A 127 -6.86 11.82 -10.48
CA PRO A 127 -6.99 13.20 -10.89
C PRO A 127 -6.76 14.12 -9.69
N GLN A 128 -5.86 15.08 -9.86
CA GLN A 128 -5.65 16.15 -8.88
C GLN A 128 -5.50 17.48 -9.60
N ASN A 129 -6.32 18.46 -9.25
CA ASN A 129 -6.04 19.84 -9.63
C ASN A 129 -4.97 20.44 -8.70
N ALA A 130 -4.33 21.55 -9.11
CA ALA A 130 -3.18 22.10 -8.40
C ALA A 130 -3.50 22.57 -6.96
N ALA A 131 -4.68 23.13 -6.72
CA ALA A 131 -5.08 23.60 -5.39
C ALA A 131 -5.36 22.44 -4.43
N GLU A 132 -6.00 21.39 -4.95
CA GLU A 132 -6.26 20.16 -4.22
C GLU A 132 -4.94 19.45 -3.86
N GLY A 133 -4.05 19.24 -4.83
CA GLY A 133 -2.74 18.60 -4.57
C GLY A 133 -1.86 19.38 -3.58
N PHE A 134 -1.93 20.72 -3.59
CA PHE A 134 -1.25 21.54 -2.58
C PHE A 134 -1.86 21.35 -1.17
N SER A 135 -3.19 21.30 -1.08
CA SER A 135 -3.90 21.11 0.18
C SER A 135 -3.60 19.73 0.78
N LYS A 136 -3.62 18.69 -0.05
CA LYS A 136 -3.25 17.32 0.33
C LYS A 136 -1.79 17.22 0.75
N THR A 137 -0.88 17.86 0.03
CA THR A 137 0.54 17.96 0.42
C THR A 137 0.73 18.54 1.82
N ILE A 138 0.03 19.63 2.15
CA ILE A 138 0.08 20.23 3.49
C ILE A 138 -0.51 19.26 4.52
N ALA A 139 -1.68 18.68 4.25
CA ALA A 139 -2.33 17.74 5.16
C ALA A 139 -1.41 16.55 5.47
N GLN A 140 -0.77 15.95 4.47
CA GLN A 140 0.13 14.81 4.68
C GLN A 140 1.44 15.21 5.38
N THR A 141 1.95 16.42 5.12
CA THR A 141 3.07 16.98 5.89
C THR A 141 2.71 17.07 7.38
N VAL A 142 1.53 17.61 7.69
CA VAL A 142 1.04 17.75 9.06
C VAL A 142 0.82 16.38 9.70
N ASN A 143 0.17 15.44 9.01
CA ASN A 143 -0.02 14.07 9.50
C ASN A 143 1.30 13.35 9.81
N TYR A 144 2.33 13.57 8.99
CA TYR A 144 3.63 12.94 9.18
C TYR A 144 4.35 13.44 10.44
N TYR A 145 4.40 14.75 10.66
CA TYR A 145 5.09 15.36 11.81
C TYR A 145 4.25 15.35 13.08
N PHE A 146 2.93 15.39 12.96
CA PHE A 146 1.98 15.38 14.07
C PHE A 146 0.95 14.25 13.89
N PRO A 147 1.32 12.98 14.14
CA PRO A 147 0.43 11.82 13.98
C PRO A 147 -0.89 11.87 14.73
N VAL A 148 -1.07 12.79 15.70
CA VAL A 148 -2.37 13.02 16.34
C VAL A 148 -3.48 13.30 15.32
N PHE A 149 -3.18 13.93 14.18
CA PHE A 149 -4.20 14.20 13.15
C PHE A 149 -4.57 12.95 12.35
N LEU A 150 -3.58 12.11 12.02
CA LEU A 150 -3.81 10.80 11.40
C LEU A 150 -4.61 9.87 12.31
N LEU A 151 -4.28 9.86 13.60
CA LEU A 151 -4.85 8.99 14.62
C LEU A 151 -6.05 9.63 15.34
N HIS A 152 -6.49 10.81 14.90
CA HIS A 152 -7.47 11.60 15.64
C HIS A 152 -8.74 10.79 15.89
N SER A 153 -9.26 10.10 14.89
CA SER A 153 -10.52 9.36 14.98
C SER A 153 -10.47 8.16 15.95
N MET A 154 -9.30 7.76 16.48
CA MET A 154 -9.19 6.66 17.45
C MET A 154 -10.08 6.84 18.68
N TRP A 155 -10.30 8.09 19.13
CA TRP A 155 -11.17 8.35 20.29
C TRP A 155 -12.61 7.90 20.04
N GLN A 156 -13.07 7.91 18.78
CA GLN A 156 -14.41 7.46 18.42
C GLN A 156 -14.53 5.95 18.64
N ASN A 157 -13.56 5.16 18.16
CA ASN A 157 -13.54 3.70 18.37
C ASN A 157 -13.33 3.32 19.83
N TRP A 158 -12.58 4.12 20.59
CA TRP A 158 -12.44 3.91 22.03
C TRP A 158 -13.76 4.15 22.78
N LEU A 159 -14.52 5.18 22.41
CA LEU A 159 -15.78 5.55 23.04
C LEU A 159 -16.97 4.67 22.58
N MET A 160 -17.04 4.37 21.28
CA MET A 160 -18.17 3.69 20.63
C MET A 160 -17.95 2.18 20.47
N GLY A 161 -16.74 1.69 20.78
CA GLY A 161 -16.31 0.33 20.50
C GLY A 161 -15.58 0.22 19.14
N PRO A 162 -14.73 -0.81 18.96
CA PRO A 162 -13.95 -0.97 17.75
C PRO A 162 -14.86 -1.26 16.54
N GLU A 163 -14.58 -0.61 15.41
CA GLU A 163 -15.21 -0.97 14.14
C GLU A 163 -14.86 -2.41 13.72
N LYS A 164 -15.64 -3.00 12.81
CA LYS A 164 -15.31 -4.31 12.24
C LYS A 164 -14.00 -4.20 11.46
N GLN A 165 -12.94 -4.75 12.03
CA GLN A 165 -11.60 -4.65 11.46
C GLN A 165 -11.41 -5.65 10.32
N GLN A 166 -10.66 -5.22 9.31
CA GLN A 166 -10.08 -6.13 8.33
C GLN A 166 -8.91 -6.88 8.99
N VAL A 167 -8.78 -8.17 8.70
CA VAL A 167 -7.63 -8.96 9.14
C VAL A 167 -6.53 -8.79 8.09
N TYR A 168 -5.38 -8.29 8.54
CA TYR A 168 -4.22 -8.05 7.68
C TYR A 168 -3.19 -9.16 7.88
N TYR A 169 -2.73 -9.71 6.77
CA TYR A 169 -1.69 -10.74 6.68
C TYR A 169 -0.43 -10.09 6.10
N LYS A 170 0.38 -9.48 6.98
CA LYS A 170 1.53 -8.63 6.57
C LYS A 170 1.14 -7.54 5.57
N GLY A 171 -0.06 -6.97 5.78
CA GLY A 171 -0.63 -5.92 4.92
C GLY A 171 -1.58 -6.40 3.83
N PHE A 172 -1.52 -7.68 3.44
CA PHE A 172 -2.49 -8.28 2.52
C PHE A 172 -3.84 -8.53 3.19
N VAL A 173 -4.93 -8.41 2.43
CA VAL A 173 -6.28 -8.71 2.93
C VAL A 173 -6.92 -9.81 2.09
N VAL A 174 -7.29 -10.91 2.73
CA VAL A 174 -8.01 -12.01 2.08
C VAL A 174 -9.40 -11.54 1.67
N ARG A 175 -9.69 -11.60 0.37
CA ARG A 175 -10.99 -11.26 -0.23
C ARG A 175 -11.67 -12.53 -0.73
N ASP A 176 -12.89 -12.75 -0.26
CA ASP A 176 -13.66 -14.00 -0.44
C ASP A 176 -14.94 -13.82 -1.26
N ILE A 177 -15.05 -12.70 -1.98
CA ILE A 177 -16.18 -12.36 -2.86
C ILE A 177 -15.75 -12.59 -4.31
N VAL A 178 -16.71 -12.97 -5.15
CA VAL A 178 -16.53 -13.03 -6.61
C VAL A 178 -17.62 -12.27 -7.32
N GLU A 179 -17.21 -11.35 -8.17
CA GLU A 179 -18.07 -10.73 -9.17
C GLU A 179 -17.34 -10.81 -10.52
N PRO A 180 -17.77 -11.71 -11.41
CA PRO A 180 -17.13 -11.94 -12.71
C PRO A 180 -16.99 -10.65 -13.53
N TYR A 181 -15.87 -10.49 -14.21
CA TYR A 181 -15.70 -9.46 -15.23
C TYR A 181 -16.05 -10.02 -16.62
N ASP A 182 -16.98 -9.37 -17.31
CA ASP A 182 -17.44 -9.74 -18.66
C ASP A 182 -17.24 -8.62 -19.71
N GLY A 183 -16.52 -7.55 -19.35
CA GLY A 183 -16.28 -6.38 -20.19
C GLY A 183 -15.35 -6.59 -21.40
N GLY A 184 -14.79 -7.80 -21.57
CA GLY A 184 -14.00 -8.18 -22.72
C GLY A 184 -12.53 -7.74 -22.65
N ARG A 185 -11.93 -7.41 -23.80
CA ARG A 185 -10.52 -6.98 -23.86
C ARG A 185 -10.41 -5.52 -23.40
N TYR A 186 -9.45 -5.23 -22.52
CA TYR A 186 -9.26 -3.89 -21.95
C TYR A 186 -7.86 -3.30 -22.20
N MET A 187 -6.88 -4.12 -22.62
CA MET A 187 -5.51 -3.71 -22.97
C MET A 187 -5.31 -3.60 -24.49
N GLU A 188 -6.18 -2.85 -25.17
CA GLU A 188 -6.05 -2.63 -26.61
C GLU A 188 -4.88 -1.71 -26.95
N LYS A 189 -3.95 -2.20 -27.78
CA LYS A 189 -2.73 -1.46 -28.15
C LYS A 189 -3.05 -0.09 -28.75
N THR A 190 -2.31 0.92 -28.31
CA THR A 190 -2.42 2.29 -28.82
C THR A 190 -1.08 3.01 -28.70
N GLU A 191 -0.90 4.08 -29.46
CA GLU A 191 0.23 5.03 -29.32
C GLU A 191 -0.07 6.16 -28.32
N ARG A 192 -1.31 6.22 -27.80
CA ARG A 192 -1.68 7.25 -26.83
C ARG A 192 -0.95 7.04 -25.50
N ARG A 193 -0.66 8.15 -24.83
CA ARG A 193 -0.19 8.18 -23.44
C ARG A 193 -1.26 8.85 -22.58
N GLU A 194 -1.58 8.27 -21.43
CA GLU A 194 -2.45 8.89 -20.43
C GLU A 194 -1.67 9.95 -19.64
N TYR A 195 -2.30 11.08 -19.30
CA TYR A 195 -1.58 12.16 -18.65
C TYR A 195 -1.35 11.87 -17.17
N MET A 196 -0.07 11.77 -16.76
CA MET A 196 0.34 11.78 -15.36
C MET A 196 0.59 13.23 -14.90
N SER A 197 -0.06 13.64 -13.81
CA SER A 197 0.06 15.01 -13.32
C SER A 197 1.48 15.35 -12.85
N ARG A 198 1.88 16.62 -12.99
CA ARG A 198 3.19 17.10 -12.49
C ARG A 198 3.37 16.91 -10.98
N ALA A 199 2.28 17.01 -10.21
CA ALA A 199 2.31 16.79 -8.76
C ALA A 199 2.64 15.33 -8.44
N VAL A 200 1.95 14.39 -9.11
CA VAL A 200 2.23 12.95 -8.99
C VAL A 200 3.66 12.65 -9.37
N ARG A 201 4.09 13.11 -10.55
CA ARG A 201 5.46 12.89 -11.04
C ARG A 201 6.50 13.38 -10.03
N SER A 202 6.30 14.57 -9.46
CA SER A 202 7.19 15.14 -8.44
C SER A 202 7.30 14.26 -7.19
N TYR A 203 6.21 13.64 -6.73
CA TYR A 203 6.24 12.72 -5.60
C TYR A 203 6.90 11.38 -5.93
N MET A 204 6.59 10.81 -7.09
CA MET A 204 7.27 9.60 -7.57
C MET A 204 8.77 9.82 -7.67
N ASP A 205 9.21 10.92 -8.30
CA ASP A 205 10.64 11.26 -8.44
C ASP A 205 11.35 11.38 -7.08
N LYS A 206 10.67 11.94 -6.05
CA LYS A 206 11.18 11.99 -4.67
C LYS A 206 11.29 10.60 -4.03
N MET A 207 10.31 9.72 -4.27
CA MET A 207 10.35 8.35 -3.75
C MET A 207 11.47 7.55 -4.41
N LEU A 208 11.62 7.64 -5.74
CA LEU A 208 12.71 7.00 -6.47
C LEU A 208 14.08 7.53 -6.00
N ALA A 209 14.22 8.84 -5.81
CA ALA A 209 15.45 9.43 -5.28
C ALA A 209 15.79 8.90 -3.88
N MET A 210 14.80 8.80 -2.99
CA MET A 210 14.98 8.25 -1.64
C MET A 210 15.41 6.79 -1.63
N CYS A 211 14.88 5.99 -2.56
CA CYS A 211 15.29 4.59 -2.73
C CYS A 211 16.74 4.53 -3.24
N ARG A 212 17.07 5.29 -4.29
CA ARG A 212 18.44 5.37 -4.85
C ARG A 212 19.48 5.82 -3.83
N GLU A 213 19.19 6.84 -3.03
CA GLU A 213 20.08 7.34 -1.96
C GLU A 213 20.43 6.26 -0.92
N LYS A 214 19.56 5.25 -0.77
CA LYS A 214 19.73 4.14 0.17
C LYS A 214 20.17 2.84 -0.50
N GLY A 215 20.42 2.85 -1.81
CA GLY A 215 20.77 1.64 -2.58
C GLY A 215 19.62 0.62 -2.69
N ILE A 216 18.37 1.08 -2.56
CA ILE A 216 17.18 0.24 -2.64
C ILE A 216 16.74 0.12 -4.09
N SER A 217 16.55 -1.11 -4.56
CA SER A 217 16.02 -1.37 -5.91
C SER A 217 14.55 -1.01 -6.00
N VAL A 218 14.11 -0.47 -7.14
CA VAL A 218 12.71 -0.08 -7.33
C VAL A 218 12.06 -0.86 -8.47
N ILE A 219 10.87 -1.36 -8.19
CA ILE A 219 9.95 -1.94 -9.18
C ILE A 219 8.66 -1.10 -9.18
N LEU A 220 8.21 -0.70 -10.35
CA LEU A 220 6.85 -0.24 -10.58
C LEU A 220 6.02 -1.44 -11.05
N TYR A 221 4.76 -1.55 -10.62
CA TYR A 221 3.88 -2.56 -11.18
C TYR A 221 2.44 -2.10 -11.32
N SER A 222 1.76 -2.66 -12.32
CA SER A 222 0.32 -2.49 -12.50
C SER A 222 -0.37 -3.80 -12.16
N ALA A 223 -1.24 -3.77 -11.14
CA ALA A 223 -2.11 -4.89 -10.81
C ALA A 223 -3.07 -5.23 -11.97
N PRO A 224 -3.45 -6.51 -12.18
CA PRO A 224 -4.52 -6.86 -13.10
C PRO A 224 -5.84 -6.20 -12.67
N SER A 225 -6.27 -5.18 -13.42
CA SER A 225 -7.49 -4.43 -13.14
C SER A 225 -8.04 -3.81 -14.43
N PRO A 226 -9.01 -4.47 -15.09
CA PRO A 226 -9.75 -3.92 -16.22
C PRO A 226 -10.33 -2.52 -16.01
N ASN A 227 -10.74 -2.18 -14.79
CA ASN A 227 -11.35 -0.90 -14.49
C ASN A 227 -10.32 0.23 -14.30
N ASN A 228 -9.14 -0.11 -13.78
CA ASN A 228 -8.10 0.88 -13.50
C ASN A 228 -7.08 1.04 -14.61
N TYR A 229 -6.83 0.01 -15.42
CA TYR A 229 -5.75 0.03 -16.42
C TYR A 229 -6.25 -0.04 -17.86
N ASN A 230 -5.48 0.62 -18.71
CA ASN A 230 -5.61 0.55 -20.16
C ASN A 230 -4.22 0.75 -20.78
N TYR A 231 -4.11 0.52 -22.07
CA TYR A 231 -2.82 0.56 -22.76
C TYR A 231 -2.19 1.97 -22.81
N ALA A 232 -2.98 3.05 -22.72
CA ALA A 232 -2.43 4.40 -22.66
C ALA A 232 -1.74 4.69 -21.32
N LYS A 233 -2.25 4.14 -20.20
CA LYS A 233 -1.57 4.17 -18.89
C LYS A 233 -0.29 3.33 -18.92
N HIS A 234 -0.35 2.12 -19.50
CA HIS A 234 0.83 1.26 -19.71
C HIS A 234 1.96 2.01 -20.43
N ASN A 235 1.66 2.69 -21.54
CA ASN A 235 2.65 3.47 -22.28
C ASN A 235 3.28 4.57 -21.42
N THR A 236 2.46 5.32 -20.66
CA THR A 236 2.97 6.37 -19.77
C THR A 236 3.87 5.81 -18.67
N LEU A 237 3.51 4.66 -18.09
CA LEU A 237 4.29 4.01 -17.04
C LEU A 237 5.59 3.43 -17.57
N THR A 238 5.57 2.85 -18.77
CA THR A 238 6.77 2.38 -19.49
C THR A 238 7.72 3.55 -19.75
N ASP A 239 7.23 4.62 -20.38
CA ASP A 239 8.00 5.84 -20.64
C ASP A 239 8.60 6.42 -19.33
N TYR A 240 7.84 6.39 -18.23
CA TYR A 240 8.29 6.90 -16.93
C TYR A 240 9.35 6.01 -16.29
N ALA A 241 9.18 4.69 -16.33
CA ALA A 241 10.11 3.71 -15.77
C ALA A 241 11.47 3.78 -16.49
N GLU A 242 11.46 3.78 -17.83
CA GLU A 242 12.67 3.91 -18.65
C GLU A 242 13.43 5.21 -18.36
N GLN A 243 12.72 6.35 -18.31
CA GLN A 243 13.32 7.66 -18.01
C GLN A 243 14.00 7.71 -16.64
N ASN A 244 13.56 6.89 -15.69
CA ASN A 244 14.06 6.89 -14.31
C ASN A 244 14.96 5.70 -13.98
N GLY A 245 15.18 4.78 -14.93
CA GLY A 245 15.93 3.54 -14.70
C GLY A 245 15.28 2.64 -13.64
N ALA A 246 13.94 2.60 -13.60
CA ALA A 246 13.18 1.70 -12.73
C ALA A 246 12.67 0.50 -13.53
N GLU A 247 12.55 -0.65 -12.88
CA GLU A 247 11.89 -1.82 -13.46
C GLU A 247 10.37 -1.60 -13.53
N TYR A 248 9.70 -2.12 -14.55
CA TYR A 248 8.24 -2.01 -14.66
C TYR A 248 7.59 -3.30 -15.14
N LEU A 249 6.72 -3.85 -14.29
CA LEU A 249 5.94 -5.05 -14.59
C LEU A 249 4.46 -4.69 -14.76
N ASP A 250 3.94 -4.80 -15.98
CA ASP A 250 2.51 -4.65 -16.23
C ASP A 250 1.82 -6.02 -16.29
N PHE A 251 1.26 -6.46 -15.16
CA PHE A 251 0.56 -7.74 -15.11
C PHE A 251 -0.74 -7.77 -15.91
N ASN A 252 -1.26 -6.62 -16.35
CA ASN A 252 -2.41 -6.59 -17.28
C ASN A 252 -2.06 -7.18 -18.64
N LEU A 253 -0.79 -7.11 -19.06
CA LEU A 253 -0.30 -7.73 -20.29
C LEU A 253 0.06 -9.21 -20.12
N MET A 254 0.00 -9.73 -18.89
CA MET A 254 0.44 -11.09 -18.53
C MET A 254 -0.70 -11.94 -17.96
N THR A 255 -1.95 -11.51 -18.08
CA THR A 255 -3.11 -12.18 -17.47
C THR A 255 -3.26 -13.63 -17.93
N GLU A 256 -2.98 -13.95 -19.19
CA GLU A 256 -2.98 -15.32 -19.72
C GLU A 256 -1.87 -16.18 -19.11
N GLU A 257 -0.64 -15.65 -19.01
CA GLU A 257 0.52 -16.33 -18.43
C GLU A 257 0.34 -16.60 -16.93
N LEU A 258 -0.21 -15.62 -16.21
CA LEU A 258 -0.58 -15.74 -14.80
C LEU A 258 -1.77 -16.70 -14.59
N GLY A 259 -2.50 -17.04 -15.65
CA GLY A 259 -3.71 -17.84 -15.59
C GLY A 259 -4.86 -17.13 -14.86
N ILE A 260 -4.95 -15.81 -14.95
CA ILE A 260 -6.05 -15.02 -14.39
C ILE A 260 -7.36 -15.40 -15.11
N ASP A 261 -8.32 -15.87 -14.33
CA ASP A 261 -9.65 -16.25 -14.78
C ASP A 261 -10.64 -15.19 -14.30
N TRP A 262 -11.00 -14.26 -15.19
CA TRP A 262 -11.93 -13.17 -14.89
C TRP A 262 -13.32 -13.61 -14.43
N GLU A 263 -13.71 -14.89 -14.65
CA GLU A 263 -14.95 -15.42 -14.10
C GLU A 263 -14.85 -15.79 -12.61
N LYS A 264 -13.64 -16.01 -12.08
CA LYS A 264 -13.42 -16.56 -10.74
C LYS A 264 -12.53 -15.72 -9.85
N ASP A 265 -11.58 -15.00 -10.43
CA ASP A 265 -10.53 -14.29 -9.73
C ASP A 265 -10.87 -12.81 -9.50
N SER A 266 -11.91 -12.30 -10.16
CA SER A 266 -12.39 -10.94 -10.00
C SER A 266 -13.20 -10.79 -8.71
N LEU A 267 -12.84 -9.79 -7.91
CA LEU A 267 -13.56 -9.44 -6.69
C LEU A 267 -14.88 -8.70 -6.97
N ASP A 268 -14.82 -7.73 -7.89
CA ASP A 268 -15.79 -6.65 -8.09
C ASP A 268 -15.78 -6.16 -9.54
N ASN A 269 -16.09 -7.08 -10.46
CA ASN A 269 -16.25 -6.79 -11.89
C ASN A 269 -15.01 -6.12 -12.53
N GLY A 270 -13.82 -6.68 -12.26
CA GLY A 270 -12.57 -6.26 -12.89
C GLY A 270 -11.91 -5.04 -12.27
N ASP A 271 -12.29 -4.63 -11.06
CA ASP A 271 -11.53 -3.61 -10.31
C ASP A 271 -10.37 -4.29 -9.58
N HIS A 272 -10.65 -5.22 -8.66
CA HIS A 272 -9.66 -5.89 -7.84
C HIS A 272 -9.65 -7.40 -8.07
N LEU A 273 -8.51 -8.03 -7.77
CA LEU A 273 -8.44 -9.48 -7.60
C LEU A 273 -8.99 -9.91 -6.22
N ASN A 274 -9.59 -11.10 -6.19
CA ASN A 274 -9.85 -11.82 -4.94
C ASN A 274 -8.67 -12.73 -4.58
N VAL A 275 -8.81 -13.53 -3.51
CA VAL A 275 -7.72 -14.39 -3.01
C VAL A 275 -7.16 -15.36 -4.07
N LEU A 276 -7.99 -15.85 -5.01
CA LEU A 276 -7.54 -16.77 -6.06
C LEU A 276 -6.60 -16.08 -7.06
N GLY A 277 -6.96 -14.87 -7.50
CA GLY A 277 -6.12 -14.07 -8.40
C GLY A 277 -4.85 -13.60 -7.71
N ALA A 278 -4.97 -13.16 -6.45
CA ALA A 278 -3.84 -12.71 -5.65
C ALA A 278 -2.78 -13.82 -5.45
N GLU A 279 -3.21 -15.06 -5.21
CA GLU A 279 -2.34 -16.23 -5.07
C GLU A 279 -1.50 -16.44 -6.34
N LYS A 280 -2.14 -16.39 -7.53
CA LYS A 280 -1.45 -16.56 -8.83
C LYS A 280 -0.38 -15.50 -9.05
N LEU A 281 -0.74 -14.23 -8.88
CA LEU A 281 0.20 -13.12 -9.04
C LEU A 281 1.33 -13.19 -8.01
N SER A 282 1.02 -13.49 -6.76
CA SER A 282 2.01 -13.59 -5.68
C SER A 282 3.04 -14.67 -5.96
N ARG A 283 2.63 -15.82 -6.49
CA ARG A 283 3.56 -16.90 -6.87
C ARG A 283 4.49 -16.51 -8.02
N TYR A 284 3.93 -15.87 -9.03
CA TYR A 284 4.72 -15.33 -10.14
C TYR A 284 5.74 -14.31 -9.62
N PHE A 285 5.29 -13.34 -8.83
CA PHE A 285 6.15 -12.28 -8.33
C PHE A 285 7.21 -12.78 -7.35
N GLY A 286 6.90 -13.76 -6.49
CA GLY A 286 7.88 -14.41 -5.62
C GLY A 286 9.01 -15.07 -6.42
N SER A 287 8.65 -15.75 -7.52
CA SER A 287 9.62 -16.36 -8.44
C SER A 287 10.45 -15.30 -9.18
N TYR A 288 9.80 -14.23 -9.66
CA TYR A 288 10.47 -13.10 -10.29
C TYR A 288 11.50 -12.46 -9.34
N LEU A 289 11.13 -12.25 -8.08
CA LEU A 289 12.01 -11.69 -7.05
C LEU A 289 13.23 -12.59 -6.80
N GLU A 290 13.03 -13.90 -6.66
CA GLU A 290 14.11 -14.87 -6.44
C GLU A 290 15.07 -14.95 -7.64
N GLU A 291 14.58 -14.76 -8.87
CA GLU A 291 15.41 -14.78 -10.08
C GLU A 291 16.21 -13.47 -10.28
N HIS A 292 15.64 -12.32 -9.92
CA HIS A 292 16.21 -11.01 -10.29
C HIS A 292 16.90 -10.29 -9.13
N TYR A 293 16.71 -10.71 -7.88
CA TYR A 293 17.25 -10.03 -6.70
C TYR A 293 17.87 -11.02 -5.70
N ASP A 294 18.96 -10.58 -5.08
CA ASP A 294 19.66 -11.35 -4.03
C ASP A 294 18.92 -11.24 -2.68
N LEU A 295 17.85 -12.04 -2.54
CA LEU A 295 16.99 -12.11 -1.36
C LEU A 295 17.21 -13.44 -0.64
N GLU A 296 17.23 -13.40 0.69
CA GLU A 296 17.50 -14.59 1.51
C GLU A 296 16.20 -15.37 1.78
N ASP A 297 16.27 -16.71 1.74
CA ASP A 297 15.19 -17.57 2.24
C ASP A 297 15.27 -17.65 3.77
N HIS A 298 14.43 -16.88 4.44
CA HIS A 298 14.41 -16.78 5.89
C HIS A 298 13.56 -17.86 6.59
N ARG A 299 12.96 -18.82 5.86
CA ARG A 299 12.02 -19.80 6.47
C ARG A 299 12.61 -20.62 7.60
N LYS A 300 13.93 -20.84 7.56
CA LYS A 300 14.69 -21.61 8.56
C LYS A 300 15.35 -20.73 9.62
N ASP A 301 15.23 -19.41 9.50
CA ASP A 301 15.78 -18.45 10.46
C ASP A 301 14.89 -18.38 11.72
N PRO A 302 15.42 -18.69 12.92
CA PRO A 302 14.67 -18.56 14.17
C PRO A 302 14.09 -17.16 14.41
N GLU A 303 14.76 -16.11 13.93
CA GLU A 303 14.34 -14.72 14.09
C GLU A 303 13.07 -14.39 13.27
N TYR A 304 12.71 -15.25 12.31
CA TYR A 304 11.52 -15.14 11.48
C TYR A 304 10.48 -16.23 11.79
N SER A 305 10.62 -16.98 12.88
CA SER A 305 9.70 -18.07 13.26
C SER A 305 8.23 -17.66 13.31
N SER A 306 7.93 -16.41 13.68
CA SER A 306 6.56 -15.85 13.70
C SER A 306 5.89 -15.82 12.32
N TRP A 307 6.65 -15.72 11.23
CA TRP A 307 6.11 -15.77 9.87
C TRP A 307 5.53 -17.14 9.54
N ASN A 308 6.15 -18.22 10.03
CA ASN A 308 5.64 -19.57 9.85
C ASN A 308 4.31 -19.78 10.59
N GLU A 309 4.12 -19.14 11.74
CA GLU A 309 2.83 -19.12 12.45
C GLU A 309 1.77 -18.30 11.68
N ASP A 310 2.18 -17.16 11.12
CA ASP A 310 1.29 -16.32 10.32
C ASP A 310 0.83 -17.02 9.04
N VAL A 311 1.70 -17.81 8.39
CA VAL A 311 1.30 -18.68 7.27
C VAL A 311 0.20 -19.65 7.66
N GLN A 312 0.27 -20.27 8.84
CA GLN A 312 -0.78 -21.20 9.29
C GLN A 312 -2.13 -20.49 9.45
N LYS A 313 -2.13 -19.28 10.05
CA LYS A 313 -3.34 -18.45 10.20
C LYS A 313 -3.88 -18.04 8.82
N TYR A 314 -2.99 -17.65 7.91
CA TYR A 314 -3.32 -17.26 6.54
C TYR A 314 -3.94 -18.41 5.75
N GLN A 315 -3.31 -19.58 5.74
CA GLN A 315 -3.82 -20.77 5.03
C GLN A 315 -5.22 -21.16 5.51
N ASN A 316 -5.52 -21.01 6.80
CA ASN A 316 -6.87 -21.26 7.31
C ASN A 316 -7.88 -20.25 6.78
N ALA A 317 -7.52 -18.96 6.71
CA ALA A 317 -8.38 -17.92 6.15
C ALA A 317 -8.55 -18.06 4.64
N GLU A 318 -7.47 -18.35 3.92
CA GLU A 318 -7.45 -18.64 2.48
C GLU A 318 -8.37 -19.83 2.16
N LYS A 319 -8.23 -20.97 2.83
CA LYS A 319 -9.11 -22.14 2.62
C LYS A 319 -10.59 -21.80 2.86
N ASN A 320 -10.89 -21.03 3.90
CA ASN A 320 -12.25 -20.59 4.18
C ASN A 320 -12.79 -19.65 3.10
N ALA A 321 -11.96 -18.74 2.59
CA ALA A 321 -12.30 -17.83 1.51
C ALA A 321 -12.58 -18.60 0.21
N ILE A 322 -11.69 -19.53 -0.18
CA ILE A 322 -11.85 -20.38 -1.37
C ILE A 322 -13.16 -21.17 -1.30
N ARG A 323 -13.49 -21.77 -0.15
CA ARG A 323 -14.76 -22.49 0.02
C ARG A 323 -15.98 -21.59 -0.19
N LYS A 324 -15.94 -20.34 0.27
CA LYS A 324 -17.04 -19.38 0.05
C LYS A 324 -17.16 -19.01 -1.42
N ILE A 325 -16.02 -18.76 -2.07
CA ILE A 325 -15.95 -18.47 -3.50
C ILE A 325 -16.56 -19.62 -4.31
N GLU A 326 -16.24 -20.88 -4.00
CA GLU A 326 -16.83 -22.05 -4.67
C GLU A 326 -18.37 -22.07 -4.57
N VAL A 327 -18.92 -21.77 -3.39
CA VAL A 327 -20.37 -21.68 -3.17
C VAL A 327 -20.98 -20.54 -4.00
N ILE A 328 -20.34 -19.38 -4.05
CA ILE A 328 -20.78 -18.23 -4.87
C ILE A 328 -20.78 -18.62 -6.36
N LEU A 329 -19.71 -19.23 -6.84
CA LEU A 329 -19.59 -19.67 -8.23
C LEU A 329 -20.65 -20.71 -8.60
N GLU A 330 -20.94 -21.67 -7.71
CA GLU A 330 -22.02 -22.64 -7.91
C GLU A 330 -23.40 -21.96 -8.02
N TYR A 331 -23.66 -20.97 -7.16
CA TYR A 331 -24.88 -20.17 -7.21
C TYR A 331 -24.99 -19.39 -8.53
N LEU A 332 -23.93 -18.71 -8.96
CA LEU A 332 -23.89 -17.96 -10.21
C LEU A 332 -24.12 -18.86 -11.43
N ARG A 333 -23.53 -20.05 -11.47
CA ARG A 333 -23.77 -21.06 -12.53
C ARG A 333 -25.23 -21.48 -12.60
N LYS A 334 -25.85 -21.78 -11.46
CA LYS A 334 -27.29 -22.14 -11.39
C LYS A 334 -28.19 -21.01 -11.85
N LYS A 335 -27.80 -19.75 -11.59
CA LYS A 335 -28.53 -18.57 -12.03
C LYS A 335 -28.45 -18.36 -13.55
N LYS A 336 -27.29 -18.60 -14.18
CA LYS A 336 -27.11 -18.51 -15.65
C LYS A 336 -27.88 -19.59 -16.44
N GLN A 337 -28.24 -20.71 -15.81
CA GLN A 337 -28.98 -21.82 -16.43
C GLN A 337 -30.50 -21.68 -16.38
N LYS A 338 -31.02 -20.69 -15.63
CA LYS A 338 -32.44 -20.33 -15.57
C LYS A 338 -32.70 -19.11 -16.44
#